data_AF-A0A4Q6BAQ9-F1
#
_entry.id   AF-A0A4Q6BAQ9-F1
#
_cell.length_a   1.000
_cell.length_b   1.000
_cell.length_c   1.000
_cell.angle_alpha   90.00
_cell.angle_beta   90.00
_cell.angle_gamma   90.00
#
_symmetry.space_group_name_H-M   'P 1'
#
loop_
_entity.id
_entity.type
_entity.pdbx_description
1 polymer ?
#
loop_
_entity_poly.entity_id
_entity_poly.type
_entity_poly.pdbx_seq_one_letter_code
_entity_poly.pdbx_strand_id
1 'polypeptide(L)'
;MTVIKRSRANSSQDLATAIEKLCPMLEIQKEFDAVADLQAASKTIRSSVEGSKEHKAAVDAVIDAFEGDHELMAYTHQRDTDQWTEVEELSHQSSRVLNLARRLR
;
A
#
# COMPACT_ATOMS: atom_id res chain seq x y z
N MET A 1 -16.79 -10.25 -23.37
CA MET A 1 -16.09 -9.43 -22.35
C MET A 1 -16.32 -10.09 -20.99
N THR A 2 -15.43 -10.99 -20.59
CA THR A 2 -15.56 -11.76 -19.35
C THR A 2 -15.26 -10.84 -18.18
N VAL A 3 -16.28 -10.48 -17.40
CA VAL A 3 -16.10 -9.74 -16.15
C VAL A 3 -15.44 -10.71 -15.17
N ILE A 4 -14.10 -10.69 -15.11
CA ILE A 4 -13.35 -11.40 -14.07
C ILE A 4 -13.74 -10.72 -12.75
N LYS A 5 -14.67 -11.33 -12.01
CA LYS A 5 -14.96 -10.95 -10.62
C LYS A 5 -13.67 -11.16 -9.84
N ARG A 6 -12.89 -10.09 -9.62
CA ARG A 6 -11.70 -10.15 -8.76
C ARG A 6 -12.19 -10.58 -7.38
N SER A 7 -11.83 -11.78 -6.98
CA SER A 7 -12.21 -12.35 -5.69
C SER A 7 -11.55 -11.54 -4.57
N ARG A 8 -12.27 -11.28 -3.47
CA ARG A 8 -11.72 -10.55 -2.30
C ARG A 8 -10.44 -11.17 -1.76
N ALA A 9 -10.33 -12.51 -1.81
CA ALA A 9 -9.13 -13.26 -1.44
C ALA A 9 -7.85 -12.83 -2.17
N ASN A 10 -7.96 -12.32 -3.41
CA ASN A 10 -6.80 -11.81 -4.14
C ASN A 10 -6.41 -10.39 -3.68
N SER A 11 -7.30 -9.67 -3.01
CA SER A 11 -7.09 -8.26 -2.64
C SER A 11 -6.08 -8.12 -1.50
N SER A 12 -6.06 -9.04 -0.52
CA SER A 12 -5.05 -9.09 0.55
C SER A 12 -3.65 -9.39 0.00
N GLN A 13 -3.54 -10.35 -0.93
CA GLN A 13 -2.29 -10.64 -1.62
C GLN A 13 -1.85 -9.50 -2.54
N ASP A 14 -2.78 -8.86 -3.25
CA ASP A 14 -2.52 -7.69 -4.09
C ASP A 14 -2.00 -6.52 -3.25
N LEU A 15 -2.54 -6.31 -2.04
CA LEU A 15 -2.07 -5.28 -1.10
C LEU A 15 -0.64 -5.57 -0.65
N ALA A 16 -0.37 -6.79 -0.18
CA ALA A 16 0.98 -7.18 0.24
C ALA A 16 2.01 -7.04 -0.89
N THR A 17 1.64 -7.43 -2.11
CA THR A 17 2.51 -7.28 -3.30
C THR A 17 2.72 -5.82 -3.69
N ALA A 18 1.69 -4.97 -3.55
CA ALA A 18 1.83 -3.54 -3.81
C ALA A 18 2.75 -2.87 -2.78
N ILE A 19 2.68 -3.28 -1.51
CA ILE A 19 3.59 -2.81 -0.45
C ILE A 19 5.04 -3.22 -0.76
N GLU A 20 5.29 -4.48 -1.13
CA GLU A 20 6.64 -4.96 -1.49
C GLU A 20 7.25 -4.18 -2.65
N LYS A 21 6.42 -3.70 -3.59
CA LYS A 21 6.88 -2.84 -4.69
C LYS A 21 7.15 -1.41 -4.25
N LEU A 22 6.39 -0.89 -3.28
CA LEU A 22 6.53 0.47 -2.77
C LEU A 22 7.76 0.62 -1.84
N CYS A 23 8.05 -0.40 -1.02
CA CYS A 23 9.18 -0.38 -0.07
C CYS A 23 10.53 0.07 -0.67
N PRO A 24 11.05 -0.52 -1.75
CA PRO A 24 12.34 -0.09 -2.31
C PRO A 24 12.32 1.36 -2.82
N MET A 25 11.15 1.86 -3.23
CA MET A 25 10.99 3.24 -3.70
C MET A 25 11.03 4.23 -2.53
N LEU A 26 10.44 3.85 -1.39
CA LEU A 26 10.51 4.62 -0.14
C LEU A 26 11.91 4.60 0.49
N GLU A 27 12.64 3.49 0.38
CA GLU A 27 14.05 3.42 0.81
C GLU A 27 14.94 4.41 0.04
N ILE A 28 14.68 4.62 -1.26
CA ILE A 28 15.38 5.61 -2.07
C ILE A 28 15.08 7.04 -1.57
N GLN A 29 13.85 7.30 -1.14
CA GLN A 29 13.44 8.57 -0.52
C GLN A 29 13.90 8.71 0.94
N LYS A 30 14.56 7.69 1.50
CA LYS A 30 15.03 7.59 2.90
C LYS A 30 13.89 7.53 3.93
N GLU A 31 12.70 7.13 3.50
CA GLU A 31 11.52 6.90 4.36
C GLU A 31 11.62 5.53 5.05
N PHE A 32 12.71 5.28 5.77
CA PHE A 32 13.02 3.96 6.33
C PHE A 32 12.04 3.50 7.41
N ASP A 33 11.51 4.43 8.20
CA ASP A 33 10.53 4.11 9.25
C ASP A 33 9.20 3.68 8.62
N ALA A 34 8.74 4.37 7.59
CA ALA A 34 7.56 3.99 6.81
C ALA A 34 7.73 2.62 6.14
N VAL A 35 8.94 2.32 5.63
CA VAL A 35 9.26 1.00 5.06
C VAL A 35 9.15 -0.10 6.11
N ALA A 36 9.70 0.12 7.31
CA ALA A 36 9.65 -0.86 8.39
C ALA A 36 8.21 -1.16 8.81
N ASP A 37 7.39 -0.12 8.97
CA ASP A 37 5.98 -0.25 9.35
C ASP A 37 5.15 -0.94 8.26
N LEU A 38 5.34 -0.56 6.99
CA LEU A 38 4.66 -1.18 5.86
C LEU A 38 5.07 -2.65 5.67
N GLN A 39 6.36 -2.99 5.86
CA GLN A 39 6.82 -4.37 5.80
C GLN A 39 6.24 -5.22 6.94
N ALA A 40 6.19 -4.67 8.16
CA ALA A 40 5.58 -5.35 9.30
C ALA A 40 4.09 -5.61 9.06
N ALA A 41 3.36 -4.60 8.57
CA ALA A 41 1.95 -4.74 8.23
C ALA A 41 1.71 -5.76 7.09
N SER A 42 2.53 -5.73 6.04
CA SER A 42 2.45 -6.69 4.92
C SER A 42 2.65 -8.14 5.36
N LYS A 43 3.61 -8.40 6.26
CA LYS A 43 3.81 -9.73 6.85
C LYS A 43 2.58 -10.19 7.63
N THR A 44 2.01 -9.31 8.46
CA THR A 44 0.79 -9.61 9.22
C THR A 44 -0.40 -9.87 8.29
N ILE A 45 -0.58 -9.09 7.23
CA ILE A 45 -1.65 -9.29 6.22
C ILE A 45 -1.50 -10.66 5.53
N ARG A 46 -0.26 -11.13 5.28
CA ARG A 46 0.00 -12.44 4.67
C ARG A 46 -0.22 -13.61 5.61
N SER A 47 0.10 -13.47 6.89
CA SER A 47 0.01 -14.55 7.88
C SER A 47 -1.36 -14.65 8.55
N SER A 48 -2.12 -13.56 8.60
CA SER A 48 -3.43 -13.50 9.24
C SER A 48 -4.55 -13.98 8.31
N VAL A 49 -5.64 -14.49 8.92
CA VAL A 49 -6.84 -14.87 8.17
C VAL A 49 -7.57 -13.60 7.74
N GLU A 50 -7.94 -13.49 6.46
CA GLU A 50 -8.66 -12.34 5.92
C GLU A 50 -9.94 -12.04 6.72
N GLY A 51 -10.11 -10.79 7.16
CA GLY A 51 -11.25 -10.36 7.98
C GLY A 51 -11.11 -10.65 9.48
N SER A 52 -10.04 -11.31 9.93
CA SER A 52 -9.68 -11.40 11.35
C SER A 52 -9.34 -10.02 11.93
N LYS A 53 -9.39 -9.90 13.26
CA LYS A 53 -9.02 -8.64 13.94
C LYS A 53 -7.58 -8.21 13.63
N GLU A 54 -6.67 -9.18 13.53
CA GLU A 54 -5.26 -8.96 13.21
C GLU A 54 -5.08 -8.46 11.78
N HIS A 55 -5.81 -9.04 10.83
CA HIS A 55 -5.83 -8.60 9.43
C HIS A 55 -6.33 -7.15 9.32
N LYS A 56 -7.45 -6.83 9.96
CA LYS A 56 -8.00 -5.48 9.96
C LYS A 56 -7.09 -4.46 10.62
N ALA A 57 -6.49 -4.80 11.76
CA ALA A 57 -5.54 -3.92 12.44
C ALA A 57 -4.29 -3.65 11.56
N ALA A 58 -3.81 -4.64 10.82
CA ALA A 58 -2.70 -4.45 9.90
C ALA A 58 -3.10 -3.60 8.69
N VAL A 59 -4.31 -3.74 8.16
CA VAL A 59 -4.84 -2.88 7.10
C VAL A 59 -5.02 -1.43 7.59
N ASP A 60 -5.54 -1.24 8.80
CA ASP A 60 -5.69 0.08 9.40
C ASP A 60 -4.32 0.73 9.64
N ALA A 61 -3.31 -0.02 10.11
CA ALA A 61 -1.94 0.48 10.25
C ALA A 61 -1.32 0.92 8.91
N VAL A 62 -1.62 0.22 7.81
CA VAL A 62 -1.23 0.67 6.47
C VAL A 62 -1.90 2.00 6.15
N ILE A 63 -3.22 2.13 6.38
CA ILE A 63 -3.94 3.39 6.12
C ILE A 63 -3.37 4.53 6.96
N ASP A 64 -3.10 4.28 8.24
CA ASP A 64 -2.51 5.26 9.16
C ASP A 64 -1.08 5.64 8.74
N ALA A 65 -0.29 4.76 8.12
CA ALA A 65 1.01 5.15 7.54
C ALA A 65 0.86 6.11 6.35
N PHE A 66 -0.27 6.08 5.63
CA PHE A 66 -0.55 7.06 4.58
C PHE A 66 -1.20 8.33 5.12
N GLU A 67 -2.06 8.24 6.12
CA GLU A 67 -2.87 9.37 6.64
C GLU A 67 -2.30 10.03 7.91
N GLY A 68 -1.31 9.40 8.54
CA GLY A 68 -0.71 9.79 9.83
C GLY A 68 0.79 10.08 9.75
N ASP A 69 1.57 9.55 10.69
CA ASP A 69 2.93 10.01 11.04
C ASP A 69 3.96 10.00 9.90
N HIS A 70 3.75 9.24 8.82
CA HIS A 70 4.69 9.12 7.70
C HIS A 70 4.32 9.97 6.47
N GLU A 71 3.24 10.75 6.51
CA GLU A 71 2.75 11.67 5.45
C GLU A 71 2.84 11.15 3.99
N LEU A 72 2.78 9.83 3.77
CA LEU A 72 2.90 9.22 2.43
C LEU A 72 1.76 9.66 1.49
N MET A 73 0.71 10.29 2.01
CA MET A 73 -0.33 10.96 1.25
C MET A 73 0.23 12.00 0.26
N ALA A 74 1.37 12.64 0.56
CA ALA A 74 2.02 13.59 -0.35
C ALA A 74 2.31 12.97 -1.73
N TYR A 75 2.68 11.69 -1.74
CA TYR A 75 2.96 10.95 -2.96
C TYR A 75 1.68 10.56 -3.70
N THR A 76 0.52 10.46 -3.03
CA THR A 76 -0.75 10.11 -3.70
C THR A 76 -1.35 11.23 -4.54
N HIS A 77 -0.91 12.49 -4.36
CA HIS A 77 -1.51 13.67 -4.98
C HIS A 77 -0.61 14.44 -5.96
N GLN A 78 0.66 14.05 -6.13
CA GLN A 78 1.56 14.74 -7.06
C GLN A 78 1.18 14.45 -8.53
N ARG A 79 0.64 15.47 -9.20
CA ARG A 79 0.47 15.53 -10.66
C ARG A 79 1.00 16.86 -11.16
N ASP A 80 1.97 16.79 -12.07
CA ASP A 80 2.11 17.61 -13.28
C ASP A 80 3.57 17.62 -13.75
N THR A 81 3.99 16.60 -14.50
CA THR A 81 5.11 16.71 -15.46
C THR A 81 5.05 15.57 -16.48
N ASP A 82 5.19 15.91 -17.77
CA ASP A 82 5.10 15.03 -18.96
C ASP A 82 6.22 13.95 -19.10
N GLN A 83 6.81 13.48 -18.00
CA GLN A 83 7.79 12.40 -18.02
C GLN A 83 7.45 11.34 -16.98
N TRP A 84 7.39 10.08 -17.42
CA TRP A 84 7.39 8.88 -16.57
C TRP A 84 8.68 8.86 -15.73
N THR A 85 8.63 9.55 -14.60
CA THR A 85 9.72 9.68 -13.63
C THR A 85 9.41 8.78 -12.43
N GLU A 86 10.44 8.38 -11.69
CA GLU A 86 10.32 7.54 -10.48
C GLU A 86 9.25 8.05 -9.49
N VAL A 87 8.98 9.35 -9.50
CA VAL A 87 7.93 10.02 -8.71
C VAL A 87 6.52 9.62 -9.14
N GLU A 88 6.23 9.48 -10.45
CA GLU A 88 4.93 9.01 -10.92
C GLU A 88 4.68 7.55 -10.56
N GLU A 89 5.72 6.72 -10.64
CA GLU A 89 5.61 5.32 -10.24
C GLU A 89 5.39 5.20 -8.73
N LEU A 90 6.13 5.96 -7.92
CA LEU A 90 5.93 6.07 -6.47
C LEU A 90 4.50 6.54 -6.14
N SER A 91 4.01 7.56 -6.84
CA SER A 91 2.64 8.08 -6.68
C SER A 91 1.58 7.04 -7.01
N HIS A 92 1.76 6.34 -8.13
CA HIS A 92 0.85 5.30 -8.58
C HIS A 92 0.85 4.11 -7.62
N GLN A 93 2.02 3.65 -7.14
CA GLN A 93 2.10 2.55 -6.18
C GLN A 93 1.50 2.95 -4.83
N SER A 94 1.82 4.15 -4.32
CA SER A 94 1.25 4.69 -3.08
C SER A 94 -0.27 4.75 -3.14
N SER A 95 -0.81 5.29 -4.23
CA SER A 95 -2.25 5.35 -4.47
C SER A 95 -2.88 3.96 -4.58
N ARG A 96 -2.17 3.00 -5.19
CA ARG A 96 -2.64 1.61 -5.31
C ARG A 96 -2.70 0.93 -3.94
N VAL A 97 -1.67 1.09 -3.10
CA VAL A 97 -1.64 0.54 -1.73
C VAL A 97 -2.80 1.10 -0.91
N LEU A 98 -2.96 2.43 -0.88
CA LEU A 98 -4.04 3.08 -0.12
C LEU A 98 -5.43 2.65 -0.59
N ASN A 99 -5.67 2.56 -1.90
CA ASN A 99 -6.94 2.11 -2.46
C ASN A 99 -7.24 0.64 -2.14
N LEU A 100 -6.22 -0.23 -2.11
CA LEU A 100 -6.39 -1.63 -1.73
C LEU A 100 -6.66 -1.78 -0.23
N ALA A 101 -5.94 -1.03 0.61
CA ALA A 101 -6.15 -1.01 2.05
C ALA A 101 -7.57 -0.54 2.40
N ARG A 102 -8.03 0.58 1.83
CA ARG A 102 -9.40 1.09 2.05
C ARG A 102 -10.51 0.14 1.60
N ARG A 103 -10.23 -0.76 0.65
CA ARG A 103 -11.21 -1.78 0.19
C ARG A 103 -11.29 -2.99 1.12
N LEU A 104 -10.26 -3.23 1.92
CA LEU A 104 -10.15 -4.37 2.83
C LEU A 104 -10.63 -4.05 4.26
N ARG A 105 -10.72 -2.77 4.62
CA ARG A 105 -11.37 -2.29 5.85
C ARG A 105 -12.86 -2.65 5.87
#